data_AF-A0A970FVI5-F1
#
_entry.id   AF-A0A970FVI5-F1
#
_cell.length_a   1.000
_cell.length_b   1.000
_cell.length_c   1.000
_cell.angle_alpha   90.00
_cell.angle_beta   90.00
_cell.angle_gamma   90.00
#
_symmetry.space_group_name_H-M   'P 1'
#
loop_
_entity.id
_entity.type
_entity.pdbx_description
1 polymer ?
#
loop_
_entity_poly.entity_id
_entity_poly.type
_entity_poly.pdbx_seq_one_letter_code
_entity_poly.pdbx_strand_id
1 'polypeptide(L)' 'MNNTAPIGFFDSGMGGLSVLREARKALPHEDYIYFGDS' A
#
# COMPACT_ATOMS: atom_id res chain seq x y z
N MET A 1 -0.81 17.90 12.96
CA MET A 1 -1.94 17.55 12.07
C MET A 1 -1.88 16.06 11.86
N ASN A 2 -2.95 15.32 12.14
CA ASN A 2 -2.99 13.89 11.82
C ASN A 2 -3.15 13.77 10.30
N ASN A 3 -2.18 13.16 9.64
CA ASN A 3 -2.31 12.81 8.24
C ASN A 3 -3.13 11.52 8.15
N THR A 4 -4.35 11.62 7.64
CA THR A 4 -5.25 10.48 7.42
C THR A 4 -5.31 10.07 5.95
N ALA A 5 -4.41 10.59 5.12
CA ALA A 5 -4.33 10.18 3.72
C ALA A 5 -3.76 8.76 3.63
N PRO A 6 -4.31 7.90 2.77
CA PRO A 6 -3.84 6.53 2.62
C PRO A 6 -2.46 6.49 1.94
N ILE A 7 -1.71 5.42 2.21
CA ILE A 7 -0.45 5.10 1.54
C ILE A 7 -0.76 4.47 0.18
N GLY A 8 -0.32 5.13 -0.89
CA GLY A 8 -0.49 4.65 -2.27
C GLY A 8 0.64 3.73 -2.71
N PHE A 9 0.28 2.59 -3.29
CA PHE A 9 1.16 1.66 -3.98
C PHE A 9 0.77 1.62 -5.46
N PHE A 10 1.75 1.78 -6.34
CA PHE A 10 1.57 1.66 -7.78
C PHE A 10 2.49 0.56 -8.31
N ASP A 11 1.93 -0.38 -9.04
CA ASP A 11 2.69 -1.48 -9.65
C ASP A 11 2.16 -1.77 -11.06
N SER A 12 3.02 -2.23 -11.95
CA SER A 12 2.63 -2.65 -13.30
C SER A 12 2.13 -4.10 -13.35
N GLY A 13 1.93 -4.76 -12.19
CA GLY A 13 1.52 -6.16 -12.08
C GLY A 13 1.13 -6.59 -10.66
N MET A 14 1.34 -7.88 -10.34
CA MET A 14 1.03 -8.45 -9.01
C MET A 14 2.22 -8.48 -8.03
N GLY A 15 3.42 -8.06 -8.47
CA GLY A 15 4.64 -8.14 -7.65
C GLY A 15 4.60 -7.24 -6.42
N GLY A 16 3.95 -6.08 -6.54
CA GLY A 16 3.78 -5.08 -5.50
C GLY A 16 2.93 -5.54 -4.31
N LEU A 17 2.13 -6.60 -4.46
CA LEU A 17 1.37 -7.20 -3.34
C LEU A 17 2.30 -7.75 -2.25
N SER A 18 3.50 -8.21 -2.62
CA SER A 18 4.53 -8.66 -1.69
C SER A 18 4.94 -7.55 -0.73
N VAL A 19 5.13 -6.34 -1.29
CA VAL A 19 5.56 -5.15 -0.54
C VAL A 19 4.40 -4.61 0.28
N LEU A 20 3.20 -4.55 -0.29
CA LEU A 20 1.98 -4.18 0.45
C LEU A 20 1.77 -5.07 1.68
N ARG A 21 2.00 -6.38 1.54
CA ARG A 21 1.89 -7.34 2.64
C ARG A 21 2.86 -7.03 3.79
N GLU A 22 4.12 -6.72 3.49
CA GLU A 22 5.09 -6.37 4.54
C GLU A 22 4.81 -4.97 5.12
N ALA A 23 4.35 -4.02 4.32
CA ALA A 23 3.92 -2.70 4.79
C ALA A 23 2.78 -2.80 5.80
N ARG A 24 1.74 -3.60 5.50
CA ARG A 24 0.61 -3.84 6.42
C ARG A 24 1.01 -4.50 7.74
N LYS A 25 2.10 -5.28 7.77
CA LYS A 25 2.63 -5.84 9.02
C LYS A 25 3.38 -4.79 9.84
N ALA A 26 4.19 -3.95 9.17
CA ALA A 26 4.99 -2.93 9.83
C ALA A 26 4.15 -1.73 10.32
N LEU A 27 3.10 -1.40 9.56
CA LEU A 27 2.22 -0.25 9.77
C LEU A 27 0.75 -0.71 9.75
N PRO A 28 0.28 -1.41 10.80
CA PRO A 28 -1.03 -2.07 10.80
C PRO A 28 -2.22 -1.11 10.92
N HIS A 29 -1.98 0.16 11.24
CA HIS A 29 -3.02 1.17 11.47
C HIS A 29 -3.17 2.18 10.32
N GLU A 30 -2.38 2.02 9.26
CA GLU A 30 -2.47 2.87 8.08
C GLU A 30 -3.50 2.33 7.08
N ASP A 31 -4.12 3.24 6.34
CA ASP A 31 -4.96 2.89 5.19
C ASP A 31 -4.10 2.79 3.92
N TYR A 32 -4.48 1.91 3.01
CA TYR A 32 -3.70 1.61 1.80
C TYR A 32 -4.55 1.65 0.54
N ILE A 33 -3.99 2.20 -0.54
CA ILE A 33 -4.51 2.09 -1.90
C ILE A 33 -3.46 1.38 -2.74
N TYR A 34 -3.85 0.32 -3.46
CA TYR A 34 -3.00 -0.33 -4.46
C TYR A 34 -3.61 -0.14 -5.84
N PHE A 35 -2.84 0.42 -6.75
CA PHE A 35 -3.22 0.57 -8.15
C PHE A 35 -2.30 -0.29 -9.02
N GLY A 36 -2.91 -1.22 -9.75
CA GLY A 36 -2.25 -2.02 -10.78
C GLY A 36 -2.53 -1.44 -12.16
N ASP A 37 -1.50 -1.21 -12.96
CA ASP A 37 -1.61 -0.70 -14.35
C ASP A 37 -1.72 -1.83 -15.39
N SER A 38 -2.35 -2.96 -15.01
CA SER A 38 -2.46 -4.19 -15.81
C SER A 38 -3.85 -4.78 -15.78
#